data_AF-A0A960PN57-F1
#
_entry.id   AF-A0A960PN57-F1
#
_cell.length_a   1.000
_cell.length_b   1.000
_cell.length_c   1.000
_cell.angle_alpha   90.00
_cell.angle_beta   90.00
_cell.angle_gamma   90.00
#
_symmetry.space_group_name_H-M   'P 1'
#
loop_
_entity.id
_entity.type
_entity.pdbx_description
1 polymer ?
#
loop_
_entity_poly.entity_id
_entity_poly.type
_entity_poly.pdbx_seq_one_letter_code
_entity_poly.pdbx_strand_id
1 'polypeptide(L)'
;LGRHNDVYMAPRNVIGNLAGIEIVEASANGTKGMCCGAGGARMWMEETIGTKVNDARSEQLVSTGAERVATACPFCYIMIDDGVKGIGKGEDVQVADIAQHLLEALEASDARGGAGAVHAPTGD
;
A
#
# COMPACT_ATOMS: atom_id res chain seq x y z
N LEU A 1 -8.01 6.11 -5.57
CA LEU A 1 -9.04 5.60 -4.64
C LEU A 1 -9.64 6.72 -3.81
N GLY A 2 -8.94 7.31 -2.83
CA GLY A 2 -9.54 8.31 -1.92
C GLY A 2 -9.97 9.62 -2.59
N ARG A 3 -9.01 10.52 -2.91
CA ARG A 3 -9.27 11.94 -3.24
C ARG A 3 -10.33 12.21 -4.32
N HIS A 4 -10.50 11.30 -5.28
CA HIS A 4 -11.43 11.47 -6.40
C HIS A 4 -12.63 10.52 -6.38
N ASN A 5 -12.58 9.42 -5.62
CA ASN A 5 -13.64 8.41 -5.63
C ASN A 5 -14.21 8.12 -4.22
N ASP A 6 -13.74 8.85 -3.19
CA ASP A 6 -14.12 8.68 -1.78
C ASP A 6 -13.96 7.26 -1.21
N VAL A 7 -13.09 6.45 -1.84
CA VAL A 7 -12.79 5.09 -1.42
C VAL A 7 -11.63 5.13 -0.42
N TYR A 8 -11.98 5.17 0.87
CA TYR A 8 -11.02 5.16 1.98
C TYR A 8 -11.09 3.88 2.82
N MET A 9 -12.30 3.47 3.21
CA MET A 9 -12.46 2.36 4.16
C MET A 9 -12.35 0.99 3.49
N ALA A 10 -12.85 0.82 2.27
CA ALA A 10 -12.79 -0.47 1.58
C ALA A 10 -11.39 -1.11 1.54
N PRO A 11 -10.30 -0.42 1.10
CA PRO A 11 -8.97 -1.01 1.11
C PRO A 11 -8.43 -1.27 2.54
N ARG A 12 -8.77 -0.42 3.51
CA ARG A 12 -8.39 -0.63 4.92
C ARG A 12 -9.07 -1.84 5.51
N ASN A 13 -10.34 -2.04 5.21
CA ASN A 13 -11.11 -3.18 5.69
C ASN A 13 -10.55 -4.49 5.11
N VAL A 14 -10.15 -4.52 3.83
CA VAL A 14 -9.53 -5.72 3.25
C VAL A 14 -8.26 -6.12 4.01
N ILE A 15 -7.33 -5.18 4.21
CA ILE A 15 -6.07 -5.46 4.91
C ILE A 15 -6.28 -5.70 6.42
N GLY A 16 -7.16 -4.94 7.06
CA GLY A 16 -7.38 -5.00 8.51
C GLY A 16 -8.11 -6.25 8.97
N ASN A 17 -8.74 -6.99 8.06
CA ASN A 17 -9.34 -8.29 8.36
C ASN A 17 -8.34 -9.46 8.17
N LEU A 18 -7.12 -9.20 7.70
CA LEU A 18 -6.09 -10.24 7.62
C LEU A 18 -5.59 -10.58 9.03
N ALA A 19 -5.47 -11.87 9.33
CA ALA A 19 -5.05 -12.33 10.64
C ALA A 19 -3.62 -11.89 10.97
N GLY A 20 -3.43 -11.32 12.17
CA GLY A 20 -2.11 -10.90 12.67
C GLY A 20 -1.58 -9.61 12.07
N ILE A 21 -2.43 -8.80 11.43
CA ILE A 21 -2.06 -7.49 10.90
C ILE A 21 -2.54 -6.37 11.81
N GLU A 22 -1.66 -5.41 12.07
CA GLU A 22 -1.98 -4.11 12.65
C GLU A 22 -1.88 -3.05 11.55
N ILE A 23 -2.92 -2.22 11.39
CA ILE A 23 -2.87 -1.09 10.46
C ILE A 23 -2.28 0.11 11.18
N VAL A 24 -1.13 0.57 10.71
CA VAL A 24 -0.54 1.86 11.05
C VAL A 24 -0.68 2.83 9.87
N GLU A 25 -0.86 4.12 10.17
CA GLU A 25 -1.12 5.14 9.15
C GLU A 25 -0.14 6.30 9.31
N ALA A 26 0.34 6.83 8.18
CA ALA A 26 1.08 8.08 8.19
C ALA A 26 0.18 9.22 8.70
N SER A 27 0.80 10.26 9.29
CA SER A 27 0.07 11.44 9.78
C SER A 27 -0.78 12.10 8.68
N ALA A 28 -0.25 12.16 7.46
CA ALA A 28 -0.95 12.54 6.24
C ALA A 28 -1.68 11.33 5.60
N ASN A 29 -2.86 11.02 6.13
CA ASN A 29 -3.76 9.97 5.63
C ASN A 29 -5.15 10.52 5.23
N GLY A 30 -6.03 9.63 4.74
CA GLY A 30 -7.39 9.98 4.36
C GLY A 30 -7.46 11.11 3.31
N THR A 31 -8.27 12.13 3.59
CA THR A 31 -8.44 13.32 2.73
C THR A 31 -7.17 14.20 2.68
N LYS A 32 -6.26 14.03 3.64
CA LYS A 32 -4.96 14.72 3.71
C LYS A 32 -3.82 13.85 3.16
N GLY A 33 -4.14 12.72 2.52
CA GLY A 33 -3.16 11.80 1.96
C GLY A 33 -2.32 12.44 0.84
N MET A 34 -1.00 12.31 0.97
CA MET A 34 -0.04 12.74 -0.05
C MET A 34 0.01 11.74 -1.21
N CYS A 35 0.22 12.27 -2.43
CA CYS A 35 0.35 11.48 -3.65
C CYS A 35 1.70 10.75 -3.70
N CYS A 36 1.81 9.65 -4.47
CA CYS A 36 3.10 9.00 -4.75
C CYS A 36 3.96 9.76 -5.78
N GLY A 37 3.40 10.77 -6.46
CA GLY A 37 4.11 11.58 -7.45
C GLY A 37 3.92 11.15 -8.91
N ALA A 38 3.45 9.94 -9.21
CA ALA A 38 3.36 9.45 -10.61
C ALA A 38 2.27 10.10 -11.48
N GLY A 39 1.17 10.56 -10.89
CA GLY A 39 -0.01 11.01 -11.63
C GLY A 39 0.26 12.18 -12.58
N GLY A 40 -0.52 12.28 -13.66
CA GLY A 40 -0.36 13.38 -14.64
C GLY A 40 0.94 13.29 -15.45
N ALA A 41 1.39 12.07 -15.75
CA ALA A 41 2.63 11.77 -16.46
C ALA A 41 3.95 12.16 -15.77
N ARG A 42 3.87 12.57 -14.50
CA ARG A 42 5.04 12.97 -13.71
C ARG A 42 6.02 11.83 -13.43
N MET A 43 5.56 10.58 -13.46
CA MET A 43 6.45 9.41 -13.39
C MET A 43 7.55 9.41 -14.46
N TRP A 44 7.28 9.97 -15.64
CA TRP A 44 8.22 10.03 -16.76
C TRP A 44 8.98 11.36 -16.84
N MET A 45 8.76 12.26 -15.88
CA MET A 45 9.43 13.54 -15.81
C MET A 45 10.49 13.49 -14.71
N GLU A 46 11.65 14.09 -14.97
CA GLU A 46 12.66 14.22 -13.92
C GLU A 46 12.27 15.33 -12.93
N GLU A 47 12.28 15.00 -11.64
CA GLU A 47 12.11 15.99 -10.57
C GLU A 47 13.49 16.55 -10.18
N THR A 48 13.70 17.83 -10.50
CA THR A 48 14.99 18.52 -10.28
C THR A 48 14.95 19.54 -9.14
N ILE A 49 13.79 19.70 -8.49
CA ILE A 49 13.54 20.73 -7.48
C ILE A 49 13.12 20.07 -6.17
N GLY A 50 13.91 20.29 -5.12
CA GLY A 50 13.62 19.82 -3.76
C GLY A 50 13.70 18.30 -3.64
N THR A 51 13.02 17.77 -2.62
CA THR A 51 12.89 16.32 -2.39
C THR A 51 11.88 15.74 -3.37
N LYS A 52 12.21 14.59 -3.97
CA LYS A 52 11.28 13.89 -4.86
C LYS A 52 10.02 13.51 -4.09
N VAL A 53 8.86 13.61 -4.75
CA VAL A 53 7.56 13.38 -4.09
C VAL A 53 7.43 11.95 -3.56
N ASN A 54 8.00 10.97 -4.28
CA ASN A 54 8.00 9.58 -3.85
C ASN A 54 8.88 9.37 -2.62
N ASP A 55 10.10 9.93 -2.58
CA ASP A 55 10.98 9.85 -1.42
C ASP A 55 10.30 10.42 -0.17
N ALA A 56 9.74 11.63 -0.28
CA ALA A 56 9.05 12.28 0.83
C ALA A 56 7.82 11.48 1.32
N ARG A 57 7.10 10.83 0.39
CA ARG A 57 5.97 9.96 0.76
C ARG A 57 6.46 8.65 1.39
N SER A 58 7.53 8.06 0.89
CA SER A 58 8.12 6.83 1.43
C SER A 58 8.67 7.06 2.83
N GLU A 59 9.33 8.19 3.11
CA GLU A 59 9.76 8.57 4.47
C GLU A 59 8.58 8.64 5.45
N GLN A 60 7.45 9.23 5.04
CA GLN A 60 6.24 9.27 5.88
C GLN A 60 5.72 7.88 6.21
N LEU A 61 5.77 6.96 5.24
CA LEU A 61 5.28 5.59 5.41
C LEU A 61 6.23 4.78 6.28
N VAL A 62 7.54 4.83 6.03
CA VAL A 62 8.55 4.12 6.84
C VAL A 62 8.56 4.64 8.28
N SER A 63 8.38 5.94 8.49
CA SER A 63 8.37 6.54 9.83
C SER A 63 7.21 6.07 10.72
N THR A 64 6.20 5.40 10.16
CA THR A 64 5.14 4.75 10.95
C THR A 64 5.61 3.48 11.67
N GLY A 65 6.76 2.93 11.30
CA GLY A 65 7.22 1.62 11.75
C GLY A 65 6.61 0.45 10.97
N ALA A 66 5.93 0.70 9.86
CA ALA A 66 5.36 -0.34 9.01
C ALA A 66 6.45 -1.20 8.36
N GLU A 67 6.36 -2.52 8.53
CA GLU A 67 7.19 -3.51 7.83
C GLU A 67 6.70 -3.76 6.40
N ARG A 68 5.43 -3.43 6.12
CA ARG A 68 4.77 -3.61 4.83
C ARG A 68 3.98 -2.38 4.44
N VAL A 69 4.02 -2.04 3.16
CA VAL A 69 3.18 -1.01 2.55
C VAL A 69 2.25 -1.64 1.53
N ALA A 70 0.94 -1.49 1.73
CA ALA A 70 -0.08 -1.90 0.78
C ALA A 70 -0.43 -0.75 -0.17
N THR A 71 -0.39 -1.02 -1.47
CA THR A 71 -0.85 -0.11 -2.53
C THR A 71 -2.02 -0.72 -3.29
N ALA A 72 -2.77 0.07 -4.05
CA ALA A 72 -3.87 -0.42 -4.89
C ALA A 72 -3.82 0.22 -6.29
N CYS A 73 -2.62 0.61 -6.70
CA CYS A 73 -2.35 1.28 -7.97
C CYS A 73 -0.93 0.93 -8.37
N PRO A 74 -0.71 0.40 -9.59
CA PRO A 74 0.62 -0.03 -10.03
C PRO A 74 1.63 1.12 -10.04
N PHE A 75 1.20 2.35 -10.31
CA PHE A 75 2.06 3.53 -10.22
C PHE A 75 2.42 3.88 -8.78
N CYS A 76 1.50 3.73 -7.83
CA CYS A 76 1.84 3.90 -6.42
C CYS A 76 2.84 2.83 -5.98
N TYR A 77 2.64 1.57 -6.39
CA TYR A 77 3.60 0.50 -6.11
C TYR A 77 5.01 0.88 -6.59
N ILE A 78 5.17 1.18 -7.88
CA ILE A 78 6.51 1.48 -8.45
C ILE A 78 7.14 2.68 -7.75
N MET A 79 6.41 3.79 -7.59
CA MET A 79 6.98 5.00 -7.00
C MET A 79 7.36 4.81 -5.53
N ILE A 80 6.53 4.12 -4.75
CA ILE A 80 6.78 3.92 -3.33
C ILE A 80 7.88 2.89 -3.11
N ASP A 81 7.90 1.81 -3.89
CA ASP A 81 8.99 0.82 -3.89
C ASP A 81 10.33 1.48 -4.24
N ASP A 82 10.36 2.29 -5.31
CA ASP A 82 11.52 3.09 -5.68
C ASP A 82 11.93 4.05 -4.56
N GLY A 83 10.99 4.81 -3.99
CA GLY A 83 11.28 5.75 -2.91
C GLY A 83 11.78 5.08 -1.63
N VAL A 84 11.22 3.92 -1.25
CA VAL A 84 11.66 3.13 -0.09
C VAL A 84 13.10 2.61 -0.32
N LYS A 85 13.42 2.15 -1.53
CA LYS A 85 14.78 1.75 -1.91
C LYS A 85 15.73 2.96 -1.95
N GLY A 86 15.27 4.09 -2.47
CA GLY A 86 16.02 5.34 -2.57
C GLY A 86 16.47 5.88 -1.22
N ILE A 87 15.63 5.73 -0.18
CA ILE A 87 15.97 6.10 1.20
C ILE A 87 16.69 4.99 1.99
N GLY A 88 17.14 3.92 1.31
CA GLY A 88 17.93 2.84 1.91
C GLY A 88 17.13 1.88 2.80
N LYS A 89 15.82 1.74 2.57
CA LYS A 89 14.89 0.92 3.37
C LYS A 89 14.28 -0.25 2.62
N GLY A 90 14.80 -0.56 1.43
CA GLY A 90 14.28 -1.63 0.57
C GLY A 90 14.40 -3.05 1.14
N GLU A 91 15.31 -3.29 2.09
CA GLU A 91 15.43 -4.58 2.78
C GLU A 91 14.55 -4.65 4.05
N ASP A 92 14.17 -3.50 4.60
CA ASP A 92 13.41 -3.39 5.85
C ASP A 92 11.89 -3.37 5.60
N VAL A 93 11.46 -2.81 4.46
CA VAL A 93 10.04 -2.52 4.19
C VAL A 93 9.62 -3.09 2.83
N GLN A 94 8.66 -4.03 2.86
CA GLN A 94 8.10 -4.64 1.66
C GLN A 94 6.94 -3.81 1.12
N VAL A 95 7.05 -3.31 -0.10
CA VAL A 95 5.95 -2.65 -0.82
C VAL A 95 5.28 -3.67 -1.75
N ALA A 96 3.96 -3.78 -1.71
CA ALA A 96 3.21 -4.63 -2.64
C ALA A 96 1.79 -4.13 -2.87
N ASP A 97 1.12 -4.69 -3.89
CA ASP A 97 -0.30 -4.45 -4.11
C ASP A 97 -1.16 -5.15 -3.05
N ILE A 98 -2.32 -4.58 -2.73
CA ILE A 98 -3.30 -5.10 -1.78
C ILE A 98 -3.73 -6.53 -2.12
N ALA A 99 -3.82 -6.87 -3.40
CA ALA A 99 -4.17 -8.22 -3.84
C ALA A 99 -3.06 -9.23 -3.52
N GLN A 100 -1.80 -8.81 -3.55
CA GLN A 100 -0.67 -9.68 -3.19
C GLN A 100 -0.64 -9.95 -1.69
N HIS A 101 -0.83 -8.91 -0.86
CA HIS A 101 -0.95 -9.08 0.60
C HIS A 101 -2.11 -10.00 0.98
N LEU A 102 -3.24 -9.89 0.28
CA LEU A 102 -4.38 -10.79 0.46
C LEU A 102 -4.03 -12.23 0.08
N LEU A 103 -3.39 -12.44 -1.07
CA LEU A 103 -2.98 -13.77 -1.51
C LEU A 103 -2.01 -14.42 -0.52
N GLU A 104 -0.96 -13.71 -0.10
CA GLU A 104 0.01 -14.19 0.89
C GLU A 104 -0.68 -14.60 2.21
N ALA A 105 -1.67 -13.82 2.66
CA ALA A 105 -2.43 -14.14 3.86
C ALA A 105 -3.32 -15.39 3.70
N LEU A 106 -3.94 -15.59 2.52
CA LEU A 106 -4.73 -16.77 2.21
C LEU A 106 -3.85 -18.02 2.14
N GLU A 107 -2.73 -17.97 1.43
CA GLU A 107 -1.77 -19.08 1.35
C GLU A 107 -1.23 -19.46 2.74
N ALA A 108 -0.92 -18.46 3.57
CA ALA A 108 -0.49 -18.69 4.93
C ALA A 108 -1.61 -19.30 5.81
N SER A 109 -2.88 -18.96 5.54
CA SER A 109 -4.04 -19.56 6.23
C SER A 109 -4.24 -21.02 5.85
N ASP A 110 -4.16 -21.34 4.55
CA ASP A 110 -4.29 -22.70 4.03
C ASP A 110 -3.19 -23.61 4.59
N ALA A 111 -1.95 -23.10 4.64
CA ALA A 111 -0.82 -23.82 5.25
C ALA A 111 -1.01 -24.10 6.75
N ARG A 112 -1.78 -23.28 7.47
CA ARG A 112 -2.14 -23.48 8.89
C ARG A 112 -3.37 -24.37 9.09
N GLY A 113 -3.92 -24.96 8.03
CA GLY A 113 -5.11 -25.81 8.10
C GLY A 113 -6.43 -25.04 8.25
N GLY A 114 -6.45 -23.76 7.86
CA GLY A 114 -7.67 -22.95 7.86
C GLY A 114 -8.68 -23.51 6.85
N ALA A 115 -9.83 -23.97 7.33
CA ALA A 115 -10.97 -24.30 6.49
C ALA A 115 -11.45 -23.01 5.79
N GLY A 116 -11.04 -22.79 4.55
CA GLY A 116 -11.49 -21.67 3.72
C GLY A 116 -12.99 -21.74 3.48
N ALA A 117 -13.78 -20.99 4.24
CA ALA A 117 -15.13 -20.64 3.85
C ALA A 117 -15.02 -19.65 2.68
N VAL A 118 -14.93 -20.19 1.47
CA VAL A 118 -15.15 -19.41 0.24
C VAL A 118 -16.60 -18.94 0.30
N HIS A 119 -16.82 -17.64 0.45
CA HIS A 119 -18.13 -17.04 0.20
C HIS A 119 -18.45 -17.28 -1.28
N ALA A 120 -19.26 -18.30 -1.56
CA ALA A 120 -19.82 -18.51 -2.88
C ALA A 120 -20.62 -17.26 -3.26
N PRO A 121 -20.47 -16.72 -4.48
CA PRO A 121 -21.30 -15.61 -4.91
C PRO A 121 -22.75 -16.08 -4.90
N THR A 122 -23.58 -15.51 -4.03
CA THR A 122 -25.03 -15.63 -4.14
C THR A 122 -25.43 -14.89 -5.39
N GLY A 123 -25.75 -15.62 -6.45
CA GLY A 123 -26.34 -15.05 -7.65
C GLY A 123 -27.69 -14.43 -7.32
N ASP A 124 -27.81 -13.14 -7.64
CA ASP A 124 -29.04 -12.43 -7.99
C ASP A 124 -28.67 -11.36 -9.04
#